data_AF-A0ABC9SB66-F1
#
_entry.id   AF-A0ABC9SB66-F1
#
_cell.length_a   1.000
_cell.length_b   1.000
_cell.length_c   1.000
_cell.angle_alpha   90.00
_cell.angle_beta   90.00
_cell.angle_gamma   90.00
#
_symmetry.space_group_name_H-M   'P 1'
#
loop_
_entity.id
_entity.type
_entity.pdbx_description
1 polymer ?
#
loop_
_entity_poly.entity_id
_entity_poly.type
_entity_poly.pdbx_seq_one_letter_code
_entity_poly.pdbx_strand_id
1 'polypeptide(L)'
;KGLNRHSDAEWLHFIENRDLSLANLESFDHMDRMSITLFCNVIREYALGGEVQDEARSLSPNGLWAEIMPKNKNEALFVAQLLCDGGINRYGLSCAGLTENLLKDIEVNLGLATHEEVDEYFDNLENEGEAENLES
;
A
#
# COMPACT_ATOMS: atom_id res chain seq x y z
N LYS A 1 -0.32 -16.13 -12.78
CA LYS A 1 0.82 -16.85 -12.15
C LYS A 1 2.04 -16.55 -13.03
N GLY A 2 3.13 -16.01 -12.48
CA GLY A 2 4.37 -15.76 -13.25
C GLY A 2 4.74 -14.29 -13.52
N LEU A 3 4.16 -13.34 -12.78
CA LEU A 3 4.60 -11.93 -12.84
C LEU A 3 5.68 -11.61 -11.79
N ASN A 4 5.71 -12.38 -10.70
CA ASN A 4 6.71 -12.26 -9.65
C ASN A 4 8.06 -12.74 -10.19
N ARG A 5 9.08 -11.90 -10.04
CA ARG A 5 10.45 -12.19 -10.50
C ARG A 5 11.36 -12.63 -9.36
N HIS A 6 10.96 -12.29 -8.14
CA HIS A 6 11.61 -12.64 -6.89
C HIS A 6 10.57 -13.18 -5.90
N SER A 7 11.04 -14.00 -4.98
CA SER A 7 10.31 -14.48 -3.82
C SER A 7 10.29 -13.46 -2.69
N ASP A 8 9.36 -13.61 -1.76
CA ASP A 8 9.27 -12.81 -0.53
C ASP A 8 10.58 -12.82 0.25
N ALA A 9 11.28 -13.97 0.28
CA ALA A 9 12.54 -14.14 0.98
C ALA A 9 13.68 -13.33 0.32
N GLU A 10 13.72 -13.28 -1.01
CA GLU A 10 14.72 -12.47 -1.74
C GLU A 10 14.49 -10.97 -1.52
N TRP A 11 13.23 -10.53 -1.53
CA TRP A 11 12.88 -9.15 -1.22
C TRP A 11 13.19 -8.77 0.23
N LEU A 12 12.82 -9.63 1.19
CA LEU A 12 13.11 -9.40 2.61
C LEU A 12 14.62 -9.30 2.83
N HIS A 13 15.39 -10.22 2.24
CA HIS A 13 16.85 -10.19 2.32
C HIS A 13 17.43 -8.88 1.76
N PHE A 14 16.95 -8.43 0.60
CA PHE A 14 17.36 -7.14 0.03
C PHE A 14 17.02 -5.96 0.97
N ILE A 15 15.78 -5.88 1.47
CA ILE A 15 15.32 -4.78 2.34
C ILE A 15 16.12 -4.72 3.64
N GLU A 16 16.49 -5.86 4.22
CA GLU A 16 17.24 -5.93 5.48
C GLU A 16 18.72 -5.58 5.33
N ASN A 17 19.28 -5.71 4.13
CA ASN A 17 20.72 -5.58 3.89
C ASN A 17 21.10 -4.41 2.96
N ARG A 18 20.13 -3.66 2.41
CA ARG A 18 20.41 -2.49 1.56
C ARG A 18 21.02 -1.33 2.35
N ASP A 19 21.82 -0.52 1.68
CA ASP A 19 22.36 0.72 2.24
C ASP A 19 21.32 1.85 2.16
N LEU A 20 20.79 2.27 3.32
CA LEU A 20 19.80 3.35 3.41
C LEU A 20 20.36 4.74 3.06
N SER A 21 21.69 4.90 2.98
CA SER A 21 22.30 6.15 2.53
C SER A 21 22.15 6.38 1.02
N LEU A 22 21.87 5.32 0.25
CA LEU A 22 21.59 5.40 -1.19
C LEU A 22 20.13 5.76 -1.48
N ALA A 23 19.23 5.57 -0.52
CA ALA A 23 17.80 5.79 -0.73
C ALA A 23 17.48 7.29 -0.86
N ASN A 24 16.91 7.66 -2.01
CA ASN A 24 16.53 9.03 -2.35
C ASN A 24 15.16 9.43 -1.79
N LEU A 25 14.42 8.48 -1.22
CA LEU A 25 13.06 8.68 -0.72
C LEU A 25 12.96 8.30 0.76
N GLU A 26 12.48 9.25 1.58
CA GLU A 26 12.25 8.97 3.00
C GLU A 26 10.97 8.15 3.21
N SER A 27 9.87 8.59 2.60
CA SER A 27 8.54 8.00 2.66
C SER A 27 7.71 8.42 1.43
N PHE A 28 6.68 7.65 1.07
CA PHE A 28 5.71 7.97 0.02
C PHE A 28 5.06 9.35 0.17
N ASP A 29 4.90 9.86 1.40
CA ASP A 29 4.35 11.20 1.66
C ASP A 29 5.19 12.32 1.02
N HIS A 30 6.45 12.03 0.68
CA HIS A 30 7.39 12.97 0.08
C HIS A 30 7.52 12.79 -1.44
N MET A 31 6.75 11.90 -2.06
CA MET A 31 6.76 11.75 -3.51
C MET A 31 5.94 12.85 -4.19
N ASP A 32 6.56 13.56 -5.12
CA ASP A 32 5.84 14.43 -6.05
C ASP A 32 5.22 13.64 -7.22
N ARG A 33 4.42 14.32 -8.05
CA ARG A 33 3.77 13.68 -9.21
C ARG A 33 4.77 12.99 -10.14
N MET A 34 5.96 13.56 -10.33
CA MET A 34 6.98 12.98 -11.21
C MET A 34 7.57 11.70 -10.60
N SER A 35 7.90 11.73 -9.31
CA SER A 35 8.44 10.60 -8.55
C SER A 35 7.46 9.42 -8.54
N ILE A 36 6.17 9.69 -8.30
CA ILE A 36 5.11 8.67 -8.38
C ILE A 36 5.05 8.06 -9.79
N THR A 37 5.10 8.90 -10.83
CA THR A 37 5.03 8.43 -12.23
C THR A 37 6.22 7.51 -12.57
N LEU A 38 7.44 7.91 -12.18
CA LEU A 38 8.64 7.10 -12.39
C LEU A 38 8.57 5.78 -11.62
N PHE A 39 8.13 5.80 -10.37
CA PHE A 39 7.98 4.60 -9.55
C PHE A 39 7.00 3.60 -10.16
N CYS A 40 5.83 4.07 -10.62
CA CYS A 40 4.85 3.26 -11.33
C CYS A 40 5.42 2.66 -12.62
N ASN A 41 6.26 3.40 -13.35
CA ASN A 41 6.93 2.87 -14.54
C ASN A 41 7.91 1.74 -14.19
N VAL A 42 8.68 1.87 -13.11
CA VAL A 42 9.59 0.80 -12.65
C VAL A 42 8.81 -0.46 -12.25
N ILE A 43 7.69 -0.31 -11.53
CA ILE A 43 6.79 -1.44 -11.19
C ILE A 43 6.28 -2.12 -12.47
N ARG A 44 5.85 -1.33 -13.47
CA ARG A 44 5.38 -1.86 -14.76
C ARG A 44 6.48 -2.65 -15.47
N GLU A 45 7.69 -2.11 -15.53
CA GLU A 45 8.86 -2.73 -16.16
C GLU A 45 9.27 -4.02 -15.45
N TYR A 46 9.25 -4.04 -14.11
CA TYR A 46 9.47 -5.25 -13.32
C TYR A 46 8.49 -6.38 -13.72
N ALA A 47 7.19 -6.06 -13.71
CA ALA A 47 6.13 -7.03 -13.92
C ALA A 47 6.04 -7.49 -15.40
N LEU A 48 5.90 -6.53 -16.31
CA LEU A 48 5.57 -6.77 -17.72
C LEU A 48 6.81 -6.82 -18.63
N GLY A 49 7.94 -6.26 -18.19
CA GLY A 49 9.12 -6.09 -19.03
C GLY A 49 9.10 -4.81 -19.88
N GLY A 50 10.18 -4.60 -20.62
CA GLY A 50 10.45 -3.41 -21.42
C GLY A 50 11.95 -3.09 -21.47
N GLU A 51 12.31 -1.84 -21.71
CA GLU A 51 13.71 -1.45 -21.99
C GLU A 51 14.62 -1.55 -20.77
N VAL A 52 14.09 -1.29 -19.57
CA VAL A 52 14.86 -1.27 -18.31
C VAL A 52 14.52 -2.46 -17.41
N GLN A 53 13.91 -3.50 -17.97
CA GLN A 53 13.42 -4.65 -17.20
C GLN A 53 14.50 -5.37 -16.40
N ASP A 54 15.73 -5.43 -16.89
CA ASP A 54 16.80 -6.20 -16.25
C ASP A 54 17.31 -5.46 -15.01
N GLU A 55 17.37 -4.13 -15.10
CA GLU A 55 17.65 -3.25 -13.97
C GLU A 55 16.49 -3.27 -12.97
N ALA A 56 15.25 -3.15 -13.45
CA ALA A 56 14.05 -3.25 -12.62
C ALA A 56 13.96 -4.61 -11.92
N ARG A 57 14.44 -5.70 -12.52
CA ARG A 57 14.44 -7.05 -11.93
C ARG A 57 15.71 -7.34 -11.12
N SER A 58 16.62 -6.40 -10.93
CA SER A 58 17.84 -6.60 -10.14
C SER A 58 17.64 -6.19 -8.69
N LEU A 59 17.82 -7.11 -7.74
CA LEU A 59 17.90 -6.80 -6.29
C LEU A 59 19.35 -6.53 -5.86
N SER A 60 20.10 -5.79 -6.67
CA SER A 60 21.46 -5.39 -6.33
C SER A 60 21.45 -4.41 -5.14
N PRO A 61 22.32 -4.59 -4.12
CA PRO A 61 22.43 -3.68 -2.98
C PRO A 61 22.71 -2.22 -3.36
N ASN A 62 23.29 -2.00 -4.55
CA ASN A 62 23.60 -0.67 -5.11
C ASN A 62 22.90 -0.46 -6.47
N GLY A 63 21.75 -1.10 -6.68
CA GLY A 63 20.96 -0.97 -7.91
C GLY A 63 19.75 -0.05 -7.74
N LEU A 64 18.91 0.00 -8.77
CA LEU A 64 17.73 0.85 -8.84
C LEU A 64 16.87 0.82 -7.56
N TRP A 65 16.54 -0.37 -7.03
CA TRP A 65 15.72 -0.49 -5.82
C TRP A 65 16.37 0.06 -4.55
N ALA A 66 17.70 0.15 -4.49
CA ALA A 66 18.39 0.75 -3.35
C ALA A 66 18.18 2.26 -3.33
N GLU A 67 18.04 2.87 -4.50
CA GLU A 67 17.83 4.31 -4.67
C GLU A 67 16.35 4.72 -4.54
N ILE A 68 15.44 3.92 -5.09
CA ILE A 68 14.02 4.32 -5.23
C ILE A 68 13.10 3.77 -4.14
N MET A 69 13.55 2.81 -3.32
CA MET A 69 12.72 2.36 -2.20
C MET A 69 12.68 3.41 -1.08
N PRO A 70 11.52 3.58 -0.41
CA PRO A 70 11.45 4.38 0.79
C PRO A 70 12.39 3.87 1.88
N LYS A 71 13.02 4.76 2.64
CA LYS A 71 13.75 4.39 3.86
C LYS A 71 12.84 3.77 4.91
N ASN A 72 11.59 4.20 4.97
CA ASN A 72 10.58 3.56 5.81
C ASN A 72 10.44 2.07 5.48
N LYS A 73 10.79 1.20 6.44
CA LYS A 73 10.78 -0.26 6.26
C LYS A 73 9.38 -0.80 5.93
N ASN A 74 8.32 -0.25 6.51
CA ASN A 74 6.96 -0.73 6.27
C ASN A 74 6.50 -0.41 4.84
N GLU A 75 6.86 0.76 4.33
CA GLU A 75 6.56 1.15 2.95
C GLU A 75 7.39 0.35 1.94
N ALA A 76 8.66 0.06 2.24
CA ALA A 76 9.46 -0.85 1.42
C ALA A 76 8.89 -2.27 1.38
N LEU A 77 8.42 -2.78 2.52
CA LEU A 77 7.74 -4.09 2.58
C LEU A 77 6.42 -4.07 1.80
N PHE A 78 5.68 -2.97 1.82
CA PHE A 78 4.48 -2.79 1.00
C PHE A 78 4.79 -2.93 -0.50
N VAL A 79 5.89 -2.34 -0.98
CA VAL A 79 6.34 -2.48 -2.39
C VAL A 79 6.66 -3.94 -2.71
N ALA A 80 7.45 -4.60 -1.85
CA ALA A 80 7.79 -6.01 -2.05
C ALA A 80 6.53 -6.87 -2.12
N GLN A 81 5.55 -6.65 -1.22
CA GLN A 81 4.29 -7.38 -1.23
C GLN A 81 3.49 -7.16 -2.52
N LEU A 82 3.38 -5.90 -2.96
CA LEU A 82 2.70 -5.54 -4.20
C LEU A 82 3.27 -6.30 -5.41
N LEU A 83 4.61 -6.41 -5.46
CA LEU A 83 5.34 -7.09 -6.54
C LEU A 83 5.34 -8.62 -6.43
N CYS A 84 5.28 -9.16 -5.21
CA CYS A 84 5.25 -10.60 -4.94
C CYS A 84 3.86 -11.22 -5.08
N ASP A 85 2.78 -10.50 -4.83
CA ASP A 85 1.44 -11.09 -4.92
C ASP A 85 0.61 -10.57 -6.09
N GLY A 86 1.15 -9.59 -6.82
CA GLY A 86 0.46 -8.90 -7.90
C GLY A 86 -0.72 -8.07 -7.42
N GLY A 87 -0.66 -7.59 -6.16
CA GLY A 87 -1.69 -6.80 -5.51
C GLY A 87 -1.41 -6.60 -4.01
N ILE A 88 -2.15 -5.68 -3.39
CA ILE A 88 -2.29 -5.62 -1.93
C ILE A 88 -3.12 -6.86 -1.56
N ASN A 89 -2.44 -7.93 -1.12
CA ASN A 89 -2.99 -9.20 -0.65
C ASN A 89 -4.16 -9.80 -1.48
N ARG A 90 -3.89 -10.91 -2.20
CA ARG A 90 -4.93 -11.77 -2.82
C ARG A 90 -6.01 -12.29 -1.86
N TYR A 91 -5.80 -12.14 -0.55
CA TYR A 91 -6.75 -12.49 0.51
C TYR A 91 -7.47 -11.26 1.12
N GLY A 92 -7.48 -10.10 0.44
CA GLY A 92 -8.33 -8.98 0.84
C GLY A 92 -7.95 -8.33 2.17
N LEU A 93 -6.67 -8.00 2.37
CA LEU A 93 -6.25 -7.14 3.47
C LEU A 93 -5.67 -5.86 2.90
N SER A 94 -6.46 -4.80 2.97
CA SER A 94 -6.02 -3.42 2.78
C SER A 94 -5.05 -3.00 3.89
N CYS A 95 -4.28 -1.95 3.62
CA CYS A 95 -3.24 -1.38 4.49
C CYS A 95 -3.73 -1.27 5.94
N ALA A 96 -2.92 -1.78 6.87
CA ALA A 96 -3.22 -1.88 8.29
C ALA A 96 -4.04 -0.69 8.84
N GLY A 97 -5.33 -0.94 9.12
CA GLY A 97 -6.29 0.05 9.64
C GLY A 97 -7.71 -0.06 9.07
N LEU A 98 -7.89 -0.70 7.93
CA LEU A 98 -9.19 -0.89 7.28
C LEU A 98 -9.91 -2.16 7.80
N THR A 99 -10.51 -2.07 8.99
CA THR A 99 -11.47 -3.07 9.47
C THR A 99 -12.76 -3.03 8.64
N GLU A 100 -13.57 -4.08 8.69
CA GLU A 100 -14.81 -4.27 7.88
C GLU A 100 -15.81 -3.10 7.96
N ASN A 101 -15.73 -2.28 9.02
CA ASN A 101 -16.55 -1.08 9.21
C ASN A 101 -15.96 0.21 8.61
N LEU A 102 -14.65 0.28 8.34
CA LEU A 102 -14.03 1.54 7.92
C LEU A 102 -14.53 2.00 6.54
N LEU A 103 -14.85 1.06 5.64
CA LEU A 103 -15.45 1.41 4.34
C LEU A 103 -16.85 2.00 4.53
N LYS A 104 -17.65 1.40 5.42
CA LYS A 104 -19.00 1.89 5.77
C LYS A 104 -18.94 3.27 6.41
N ASP A 105 -17.97 3.51 7.30
CA ASP A 105 -17.78 4.78 8.02
C ASP A 105 -17.46 5.96 7.07
N ILE A 106 -16.96 5.69 5.85
CA ILE A 106 -16.62 6.72 4.87
C ILE A 106 -17.57 6.78 3.66
N GLU A 107 -18.36 5.73 3.40
CA GLU A 107 -19.32 5.68 2.27
C GLU A 107 -20.37 6.79 2.34
N VAL A 108 -20.89 7.08 3.53
CA VAL A 108 -21.83 8.19 3.77
C VAL A 108 -21.16 9.54 3.45
N ASN A 109 -19.93 9.74 3.93
CA ASN A 109 -19.17 10.99 3.73
C ASN A 109 -18.76 11.21 2.27
N LEU A 110 -18.62 10.13 1.49
CA LEU A 110 -18.30 10.16 0.06
C LEU A 110 -19.55 10.25 -0.83
N GLY A 111 -20.76 10.18 -0.27
CA GLY A 111 -22.01 10.18 -1.02
C GLY A 111 -22.21 8.91 -1.86
N LEU A 112 -21.56 7.82 -1.46
CA LEU A 112 -21.61 6.53 -2.15
C LEU A 112 -22.60 5.55 -1.50
N ALA A 113 -23.03 5.84 -0.28
CA ALA A 113 -24.04 5.07 0.43
C ALA A 113 -25.42 5.16 -0.24
N THR A 114 -26.17 4.05 -0.18
CA THR A 114 -27.58 4.00 -0.60
C THR A 114 -28.47 4.74 0.41
N HIS A 115 -29.71 5.04 0.02
CA HIS A 115 -30.66 5.71 0.91
C HIS A 115 -30.94 4.87 2.17
N GLU A 116 -31.05 3.54 2.01
CA GLU A 116 -31.27 2.60 3.11
C GLU A 116 -30.08 2.55 4.09
N GLU A 117 -28.84 2.58 3.58
CA GLU A 117 -27.62 2.59 4.41
C GLU A 117 -27.43 3.92 5.15
N VAL A 118 -27.86 5.02 4.55
CA VAL A 118 -27.85 6.35 5.19
C VAL A 118 -28.87 6.39 6.33
N ASP A 119 -30.08 5.90 6.10
CA ASP A 119 -31.12 5.85 7.12
C ASP A 119 -30.69 4.95 8.32
N GLU A 120 -30.12 3.77 8.05
CA GLU A 120 -29.59 2.87 9.09
C GLU A 120 -28.42 3.50 9.89
N TYR A 121 -27.55 4.29 9.23
CA TYR A 121 -26.47 5.00 9.91
C TYR A 121 -27.00 6.06 10.89
N PHE A 122 -28.01 6.84 10.49
CA PHE A 122 -28.61 7.83 11.37
C PHE A 122 -29.43 7.18 12.51
N ASP A 123 -30.15 6.10 12.24
CA ASP A 123 -30.85 5.33 13.27
C ASP A 123 -29.87 4.76 14.32
N ASN A 124 -28.71 4.29 13.89
CA ASN A 124 -27.68 3.78 14.81
C ASN A 124 -27.03 4.91 15.64
N LEU A 125 -26.79 6.09 15.05
CA LEU A 125 -26.32 7.27 15.79
C LEU A 125 -27.32 7.75 16.85
N GLU A 126 -28.62 7.69 16.55
CA GLU A 126 -29.67 8.03 17.52
C GLU A 126 -29.72 7.01 18.68
N ASN A 127 -29.45 5.73 18.41
CA ASN A 127 -29.42 4.68 19.43
C ASN A 127 -28.13 4.68 20.28
N GLU A 128 -26.98 5.08 19.73
CA GLU A 128 -25.72 5.23 20.49
C GLU A 128 -25.75 6.43 21.44
N GLY A 129 -26.52 7.48 21.13
CA GLY A 129 -26.72 8.65 21.99
C GLY A 129 -27.54 8.39 23.27
N GLU A 130 -28.32 7.30 23.33
CA GLU A 130 -29.08 6.91 24.53
C GLU A 130 -28.25 6.08 25.53
N ALA A 131 -27.15 5.46 25.08
CA ALA A 131 -26.30 4.62 25.95
C ALA A 131 -25.38 5.45 26.87
N GLU A 132 -25.03 6.68 26.49
CA GLU A 132 -24.13 7.54 27.29
C GLU A 132 -24.83 8.34 28.41
N ASN A 133 -26.17 8.30 28.52
CA ASN A 133 -26.92 9.05 29.55
C ASN A 133 -27.48 8.19 30.71
N LEU A 134 -27.10 6.91 30.84
CA LEU A 134 -27.54 6.03 31.93
C LEU A 134 -26.47 5.75 33.00
N GLU A 135 -25.28 6.32 32.88
CA GLU A 135 -24.27 6.34 33.95
C GLU A 135 -24.09 7.76 34.52
N SER A 136 -25.12 8.29 35.19
CA SER A 136 -24.95 9.34 36.22
C SER A 136 -26.03 9.28 37.30
#